data_AF-A0A4R9W870-F1
#
_entry.id   AF-A0A4R9W870-F1
#
_cell.length_a   1.000
_cell.length_b   1.000
_cell.length_c   1.000
_cell.angle_alpha   90.00
_cell.angle_beta   90.00
_cell.angle_gamma   90.00
#
_symmetry.space_group_name_H-M   'P 1'
#
loop_
_entity.id
_entity.type
_entity.pdbx_description
1 polymer ?
#
loop_
_entity_poly.entity_id
_entity_poly.type
_entity_poly.pdbx_seq_one_letter_code
_entity_poly.pdbx_strand_id
1 'polypeptide(L)'
;MKRALLIASAVVLFGQMPDAYAQQVTASGCAEAGVENGCVMLKDGNKLYNITHAVPKPVVGAYGTVTGTVSGDPDTCQQGDLLKAAEWKIDPEKSCANK
;
A
#
# COMPACT_ATOMS: atom_id res chain seq x y z
N MET A 1 12.43 35.75 54.58
CA MET A 1 11.56 35.79 53.38
C MET A 1 12.15 34.84 52.33
N LYS A 2 11.47 33.73 52.03
CA LYS A 2 11.89 32.73 51.04
C LYS A 2 11.63 33.26 49.63
N ARG A 3 12.67 33.43 48.81
CA ARG A 3 12.54 33.74 47.38
C ARG A 3 12.43 32.43 46.61
N ALA A 4 11.27 32.19 46.01
CA ALA A 4 11.01 31.02 45.18
C ALA A 4 11.69 31.20 43.81
N LEU A 5 12.39 30.15 43.37
CA LEU A 5 12.97 30.00 42.04
C LEU A 5 11.85 29.90 40.97
N LEU A 6 12.10 30.47 39.80
CA LEU A 6 11.45 30.08 38.56
C LEU A 6 12.54 29.70 37.54
N ILE A 7 12.74 28.40 37.34
CA ILE A 7 13.57 27.85 36.25
C ILE A 7 12.62 27.65 35.07
N ALA A 8 12.74 28.47 34.04
CA ALA A 8 12.03 28.28 32.78
C ALA A 8 12.78 27.21 31.96
N SER A 9 12.35 25.96 32.05
CA SER A 9 12.83 24.88 31.17
C SER A 9 12.15 24.99 29.81
N ALA A 10 12.87 25.49 28.81
CA ALA A 10 12.44 25.42 27.42
C ALA A 10 12.59 23.97 26.92
N VAL A 11 11.47 23.24 26.83
CA VAL A 11 11.43 21.92 26.18
C VAL A 11 11.40 22.15 24.68
N VAL A 12 12.53 21.97 24.02
CA VAL A 12 12.60 21.93 22.56
C VAL A 12 12.08 20.57 22.12
N LEU A 13 10.83 20.51 21.69
CA LEU A 13 10.26 19.35 21.01
C LEU A 13 10.88 19.29 19.60
N PHE A 14 11.97 18.54 19.44
CA PHE A 14 12.41 18.10 18.13
C PHE A 14 11.39 17.10 17.61
N GLY A 15 10.38 17.60 16.88
CA GLY A 15 9.46 16.77 16.13
C GLY A 15 10.24 16.00 15.07
N GLN A 16 10.50 14.73 15.33
CA GLN A 16 10.97 13.79 14.31
C GLN A 16 9.75 13.51 13.42
N MET A 17 9.55 14.32 12.38
CA MET A 17 8.68 13.94 11.29
C MET A 17 9.33 12.72 10.63
N PRO A 18 8.71 11.53 10.63
CA PRO A 18 9.22 10.45 9.81
C PRO A 18 9.17 10.96 8.37
N ASP A 19 10.34 11.01 7.72
CA ASP A 19 10.40 11.17 6.27
C ASP A 19 9.45 10.12 5.68
N ALA A 20 8.35 10.59 5.09
CA ALA A 20 7.40 9.76 4.38
C ALA A 20 8.04 9.33 3.06
N TYR A 21 9.08 8.50 3.15
CA TYR A 21 9.65 7.85 1.98
C TYR A 21 8.57 6.94 1.39
N ALA A 22 8.24 7.21 0.14
CA ALA A 22 7.38 6.39 -0.68
C ALA A 22 7.81 4.91 -0.60
N GLN A 23 7.02 4.07 0.07
CA GLN A 23 7.34 2.66 0.26
C GLN A 23 7.12 1.90 -1.05
N GLN A 24 8.21 1.43 -1.67
CA GLN A 24 8.13 0.50 -2.80
C GLN A 24 7.84 -0.91 -2.27
N VAL A 25 6.96 -1.63 -2.96
CA VAL A 25 6.58 -3.01 -2.66
C VAL A 25 6.62 -3.87 -3.91
N THR A 26 6.96 -5.14 -3.72
CA THR A 26 6.77 -6.20 -4.70
C THR A 26 5.91 -7.26 -4.04
N ALA A 27 4.77 -7.60 -4.66
CA ALA A 27 3.81 -8.55 -4.12
C ALA A 27 3.41 -9.55 -5.20
N SER A 28 3.15 -10.80 -4.83
CA SER A 28 2.73 -11.84 -5.77
C SER A 28 1.50 -12.60 -5.28
N GLY A 29 0.63 -12.99 -6.19
CA GLY A 29 -0.58 -13.71 -5.87
C GLY A 29 -1.59 -13.70 -7.00
N CYS A 30 -2.83 -14.01 -6.66
CA CYS A 30 -3.96 -13.99 -7.58
C CYS A 30 -4.58 -12.60 -7.65
N ALA A 31 -4.76 -12.08 -8.86
CA ALA A 31 -5.58 -10.91 -9.09
C ALA A 31 -7.06 -11.28 -8.84
N GLU A 32 -7.68 -10.65 -7.85
CA GLU A 32 -9.05 -10.90 -7.42
C GLU A 32 -9.92 -9.66 -7.65
N ALA A 33 -11.22 -9.86 -7.86
CA ALA A 33 -12.15 -8.72 -7.97
C ALA A 33 -12.30 -8.04 -6.60
N GLY A 34 -12.19 -6.70 -6.58
CA GLY A 34 -12.60 -5.88 -5.43
C GLY A 34 -14.12 -5.78 -5.32
N VAL A 35 -14.62 -5.21 -4.21
CA VAL A 35 -16.07 -5.02 -4.02
C VAL A 35 -16.65 -3.99 -5.00
N GLU A 36 -15.94 -2.89 -5.27
CA GLU A 36 -16.35 -1.88 -6.23
C GLU A 36 -16.03 -2.34 -7.66
N ASN A 37 -16.96 -2.02 -8.56
CA ASN A 37 -16.90 -2.52 -9.92
C ASN A 37 -15.61 -2.09 -10.64
N GLY A 38 -14.89 -3.08 -11.19
CA GLY A 38 -13.66 -2.86 -11.96
C GLY A 38 -12.39 -2.73 -11.12
N CYS A 39 -12.49 -2.77 -9.79
CA CYS A 39 -11.36 -2.80 -8.89
C CYS A 39 -10.71 -4.19 -8.87
N VAL A 40 -9.38 -4.22 -8.80
CA VAL A 40 -8.59 -5.45 -8.77
C VAL A 40 -7.66 -5.44 -7.57
N MET A 41 -7.74 -6.49 -6.77
CA MET A 41 -7.00 -6.67 -5.54
C MET A 41 -5.97 -7.79 -5.70
N LEU A 42 -4.91 -7.72 -4.88
CA LEU A 42 -3.90 -8.76 -4.77
C LEU A 42 -3.62 -9.04 -3.31
N LYS A 43 -3.82 -10.28 -2.89
CA LYS A 43 -3.42 -10.72 -1.56
C LYS A 43 -2.03 -11.36 -1.61
N ASP A 44 -1.13 -10.89 -0.74
CA ASP A 44 0.18 -11.49 -0.51
C ASP A 44 0.38 -11.67 1.01
N GLY A 45 0.31 -12.93 1.46
CA GLY A 45 0.24 -13.27 2.88
C GLY A 45 -0.93 -12.58 3.60
N ASN A 46 -0.61 -11.69 4.55
CA ASN A 46 -1.59 -10.93 5.33
C ASN A 46 -1.85 -9.52 4.78
N LYS A 47 -1.24 -9.15 3.66
CA LYS A 47 -1.40 -7.86 3.02
C LYS A 47 -2.38 -7.96 1.86
N LEU A 48 -3.17 -6.90 1.70
CA LEU A 48 -4.09 -6.71 0.58
C LEU A 48 -3.68 -5.43 -0.14
N TYR A 49 -3.44 -5.53 -1.44
CA TYR A 49 -3.05 -4.40 -2.27
C TYR A 49 -4.11 -4.13 -3.32
N ASN A 50 -4.39 -2.86 -3.55
CA ASN A 50 -5.18 -2.41 -4.68
C ASN A 50 -4.25 -2.20 -5.87
N ILE A 51 -4.40 -3.07 -6.87
CA ILE A 51 -3.58 -3.11 -8.08
C ILE A 51 -4.35 -2.64 -9.31
N THR A 52 -5.49 -1.98 -9.11
CA THR A 52 -6.41 -1.54 -10.17
C THR A 52 -5.73 -0.68 -11.25
N HIS A 53 -4.74 0.11 -10.85
CA HIS A 53 -4.00 1.02 -11.73
C HIS A 53 -2.68 0.43 -12.27
N ALA A 54 -2.41 -0.85 -12.03
CA ALA A 54 -1.21 -1.48 -12.55
C ALA A 54 -1.24 -1.63 -14.08
N VAL A 55 -0.07 -1.62 -14.70
CA VAL A 55 0.11 -1.70 -16.16
C VAL A 55 1.03 -2.88 -16.51
N PRO A 56 0.65 -3.74 -17.49
CA PRO A 56 -0.68 -3.85 -18.09
C PRO A 56 -1.77 -4.14 -17.05
N LYS A 57 -3.04 -3.85 -17.37
CA LYS A 57 -4.15 -4.04 -16.43
C LYS A 57 -4.22 -5.51 -15.98
N PRO A 58 -4.17 -5.80 -14.67
CA PRO A 58 -4.30 -7.16 -14.16
C PRO A 58 -5.65 -7.76 -14.53
N VAL A 59 -5.64 -9.01 -14.98
CA VAL A 59 -6.85 -9.77 -15.32
C VAL A 59 -7.24 -10.61 -14.11
N VAL A 60 -8.50 -10.47 -13.67
CA VAL A 60 -9.03 -11.27 -12.54
C VAL A 60 -8.86 -12.76 -12.84
N GLY A 61 -8.36 -13.51 -11.86
CA GLY A 61 -8.05 -14.93 -11.96
C GLY A 61 -6.64 -15.24 -12.47
N ALA A 62 -5.88 -14.24 -12.92
CA ALA A 62 -4.48 -14.44 -13.30
C ALA A 62 -3.57 -14.41 -12.06
N TYR A 63 -2.61 -15.34 -12.00
CA TYR A 63 -1.50 -15.24 -11.07
C TYR A 63 -0.45 -14.29 -11.64
N GLY A 64 0.12 -13.44 -10.80
CA GLY A 64 1.23 -12.59 -11.21
C GLY A 64 1.91 -11.87 -10.05
N THR A 65 2.82 -10.99 -10.44
CA THR A 65 3.60 -10.15 -9.55
C THR A 65 3.33 -8.69 -9.89
N VAL A 66 3.07 -7.87 -8.87
CA VAL A 66 3.02 -6.43 -8.98
C VAL A 66 4.22 -5.81 -8.29
N THR A 67 4.82 -4.79 -8.89
CA THR A 67 5.78 -3.91 -8.23
C THR A 67 5.28 -2.47 -8.32
N GLY A 68 5.13 -1.79 -7.18
CA GLY A 68 4.59 -0.43 -7.16
C GLY A 68 4.92 0.31 -5.86
N THR A 69 4.37 1.50 -5.71
CA THR A 69 4.58 2.36 -4.54
C THR A 69 3.29 2.52 -3.76
N VAL A 70 3.32 2.25 -2.45
CA VAL A 70 2.18 2.48 -1.56
C VAL A 70 1.85 3.97 -1.50
N SER A 71 0.58 4.29 -1.65
CA SER A 71 0.06 5.65 -1.63
C SER A 71 -1.07 5.77 -0.61
N GLY A 72 -1.11 6.90 0.10
CA GLY A 72 -2.23 7.30 0.95
C GLY A 72 -3.25 8.17 0.22
N ASP A 73 -3.14 8.30 -1.10
CA ASP A 73 -4.08 9.08 -1.89
C ASP A 73 -5.45 8.38 -1.92
N PRO A 74 -6.55 9.15 -1.95
CA PRO A 74 -7.88 8.58 -2.04
C PRO A 74 -8.07 7.88 -3.39
N ASP A 75 -8.86 6.82 -3.38
CA ASP A 75 -9.28 6.11 -4.58
C ASP A 75 -10.74 5.67 -4.48
N THR A 76 -11.29 5.10 -5.56
CA THR A 76 -12.70 4.66 -5.55
C THR A 76 -12.88 3.27 -4.95
N CYS A 77 -11.82 2.45 -4.89
CA CYS A 77 -11.92 1.07 -4.42
C CYS A 77 -11.83 0.94 -2.90
N GLN A 78 -11.22 1.90 -2.20
CA GLN A 78 -11.26 2.01 -0.74
C GLN A 78 -10.91 0.69 0.00
N GLN A 79 -10.07 -0.14 -0.61
CA GLN A 79 -9.74 -1.50 -0.18
C GLN A 79 -8.26 -1.77 -0.41
N GLY A 80 -7.60 -2.30 0.61
CA GLY A 80 -6.17 -2.60 0.56
C GLY A 80 -5.30 -1.34 0.44
N ASP A 81 -3.99 -1.56 0.42
CA ASP A 81 -3.01 -0.49 0.22
C ASP A 81 -2.97 -0.13 -1.28
N LEU A 82 -3.26 1.13 -1.62
CA LEU A 82 -3.22 1.63 -3.01
C LEU A 82 -1.80 1.59 -3.55
N LEU A 83 -1.59 0.92 -4.68
CA LEU A 83 -0.33 0.95 -5.41
C LEU A 83 -0.38 1.91 -6.60
N LYS A 84 0.52 2.89 -6.60
CA LYS A 84 0.82 3.77 -7.74
C LYS A 84 2.08 3.31 -8.48
N ALA A 85 2.23 3.79 -9.72
CA ALA A 85 3.34 3.42 -10.61
C ALA A 85 3.56 1.89 -10.66
N ALA A 86 2.45 1.15 -10.63
CA ALA A 86 2.48 -0.29 -10.45
C ALA A 86 2.67 -1.00 -11.79
N GLU A 87 3.71 -1.82 -11.89
CA GLU A 87 3.95 -2.72 -13.03
C GLU A 87 3.41 -4.10 -12.68
N TRP A 88 2.61 -4.68 -13.56
CA TRP A 88 2.05 -6.03 -13.42
C TRP A 88 2.72 -7.01 -14.39
N LYS A 89 3.11 -8.17 -13.89
CA LYS A 89 3.68 -9.26 -14.68
C LYS A 89 2.92 -10.55 -14.40
N ILE A 90 2.28 -11.10 -15.43
CA ILE A 90 1.65 -12.41 -15.36
C ILE A 90 2.73 -13.48 -15.21
N ASP A 91 2.50 -14.44 -14.33
CA ASP A 91 3.30 -15.67 -14.24
C ASP A 91 2.49 -16.82 -14.86
N PRO A 92 2.79 -17.22 -16.11
CA PRO A 92 2.01 -18.24 -16.82
C PRO A 92 2.24 -19.66 -16.28
N GLU A 93 3.24 -19.87 -15.44
CA GLU A 93 3.54 -21.18 -14.85
C GLU A 93 2.69 -21.46 -13.60
N LYS A 94 2.03 -20.42 -13.07
CA LYS A 94 1.16 -20.51 -11.89
C LYS A 94 -0.29 -20.27 -12.26
N SER A 95 -1.17 -20.98 -11.54
CA SER A 95 -2.62 -20.83 -11.69
C SER A 95 -3.26 -20.47 -10.37
N CYS A 96 -4.33 -19.70 -10.45
CA CYS A 96 -5.21 -19.43 -9.34
C CYS A 96 -6.23 -20.56 -9.24
N ALA A 97 -6.26 -21.26 -8.11
CA ALA A 97 -7.33 -22.22 -7.87
C ALA A 97 -8.64 -21.43 -7.77
N ASN A 98 -9.63 -21.77 -8.61
CA ASN A 98 -10.99 -21.24 -8.50
C ASN A 98 -11.45 -21.42 -7.05
N LYS A 99 -11.67 -20.30 -6.34
CA LYS A 99 -12.40 -20.31 -5.08
C LYS A 99 -13.86 -20.06 -5.33
#